data_AF-J9H7L1-F1
#
_entry.id   AF-J9H7L1-F1
#
_cell.length_a   1.000
_cell.length_b   1.000
_cell.length_c   1.000
_cell.angle_alpha   90.00
_cell.angle_beta   90.00
_cell.angle_gamma   90.00
#
_symmetry.space_group_name_H-M   'P 1'
#
loop_
_entity.id
_entity.type
_entity.pdbx_description
1 polymer ?
#
loop_
_entity_poly.entity_id
_entity_poly.type
_entity_poly.pdbx_seq_one_letter_code
_entity_poly.pdbx_strand_id
1 'polypeptide(L)'
;MLKLFSVDIQSFAVAGSVVIFCMAIEMILDVEIFKNNGPIKEATLVPIVFPLIAGAGSFTTLLSLRAEYLPVNILIGLGLNMLFVFVVLCATEKMEQLISKSMIYLLRKFFGIILLAISVRLFTSNLHALLAGMETGM
;
A
#
# COMPACT_ATOMS: atom_id res chain seq x y z
N MET A 1 -6.69 -20.34 -7.91
CA MET A 1 -5.29 -20.16 -7.43
C MET A 1 -5.17 -19.54 -6.03
N LEU A 2 -6.24 -19.15 -5.32
CA LEU A 2 -6.15 -18.62 -3.95
C LEU A 2 -6.04 -19.69 -2.82
N LYS A 3 -6.01 -20.99 -3.15
CA LYS A 3 -5.92 -22.08 -2.16
C LYS A 3 -4.47 -22.49 -1.81
N LEU A 4 -3.44 -21.88 -2.42
CA LEU A 4 -2.07 -22.36 -2.27
C LEU A 4 -1.32 -21.76 -1.07
N PHE A 5 -1.84 -20.68 -0.48
CA PHE A 5 -1.23 -20.05 0.70
C PHE A 5 -1.99 -20.29 2.01
N SER A 6 -3.20 -20.85 1.98
CA SER A 6 -4.05 -21.06 3.19
C SER A 6 -4.16 -19.84 4.12
N VAL A 7 -3.96 -18.62 3.59
CA VAL A 7 -4.15 -17.36 4.32
C VAL A 7 -5.33 -16.62 3.72
N ASP A 8 -6.33 -16.33 4.55
CA ASP A 8 -7.49 -15.55 4.15
C ASP A 8 -7.09 -14.09 3.85
N ILE A 9 -7.78 -13.45 2.91
CA ILE A 9 -7.55 -12.05 2.52
C ILE A 9 -7.67 -11.12 3.74
N GLN A 10 -8.55 -11.46 4.70
CA GLN A 10 -8.70 -10.73 5.95
C GLN A 10 -7.46 -10.84 6.84
N SER A 11 -6.90 -12.04 7.01
CA SER A 11 -5.66 -12.24 7.77
C SER A 11 -4.48 -11.47 7.16
N PHE A 12 -4.42 -11.41 5.82
CA PHE A 12 -3.42 -10.60 5.12
C PHE A 12 -3.64 -9.10 5.32
N ALA A 13 -4.89 -8.63 5.31
CA ALA A 13 -5.23 -7.24 5.57
C ALA A 13 -4.89 -6.82 7.02
N VAL A 14 -5.10 -7.70 8.01
CA VAL A 14 -4.66 -7.48 9.39
C VAL A 14 -3.13 -7.37 9.46
N ALA A 15 -2.37 -8.27 8.82
CA ALA A 15 -0.91 -8.16 8.76
C ALA A 15 -0.45 -6.85 8.09
N GLY A 16 -1.10 -6.45 6.99
CA GLY A 16 -0.83 -5.17 6.31
C GLY A 16 -1.09 -3.96 7.21
N SER A 17 -2.13 -4.00 8.05
CA SER A 17 -2.39 -2.92 9.01
C SER A 17 -1.24 -2.75 10.02
N VAL A 18 -0.65 -3.85 10.49
CA VAL A 18 0.51 -3.80 11.40
C VAL A 18 1.74 -3.19 10.72
N VAL A 19 1.96 -3.46 9.43
CA VAL A 19 3.05 -2.82 8.67
C VAL A 19 2.83 -1.31 8.55
N ILE A 20 1.60 -0.87 8.23
CA ILE A 20 1.25 0.56 8.15
C ILE A 20 1.41 1.22 9.52
N PHE A 21 1.05 0.54 10.61
CA PHE A 21 1.28 1.01 11.98
C PHE A 21 2.76 1.31 12.25
N CYS A 22 3.64 0.35 11.94
CA CYS A 22 5.08 0.52 12.11
C CYS A 22 5.62 1.68 11.26
N MET A 23 5.18 1.80 10.00
CA MET A 23 5.56 2.91 9.13
C MET A 23 5.09 4.27 9.69
N ALA A 24 3.88 4.34 10.23
CA ALA A 24 3.36 5.55 10.87
C ALA A 24 4.20 5.96 12.08
N ILE A 25 4.57 5.00 12.94
CA ILE A 25 5.46 5.23 14.07
C ILE A 25 6.83 5.72 13.60
N GLU A 26 7.40 5.09 12.57
CA GLU A 26 8.67 5.48 11.95
C GLU A 26 8.66 6.97 11.56
N MET A 27 7.59 7.41 10.88
CA MET A 27 7.43 8.78 10.41
C MET A 27 7.17 9.81 11.53
N ILE A 28 6.52 9.41 12.64
CA ILE A 28 6.20 10.30 13.76
C ILE A 28 7.41 10.44 14.71
N LEU A 29 8.10 9.33 15.00
CA LEU A 29 9.19 9.28 15.97
C LEU A 29 10.57 9.54 15.35
N ASP A 30 10.68 9.62 14.02
CA ASP A 30 11.95 9.81 13.31
C ASP A 30 13.00 8.73 13.63
N VAL A 31 12.55 7.52 13.93
CA VAL A 31 13.39 6.33 14.10
C VAL A 31 13.27 5.47 12.85
N GLU A 32 14.31 4.75 12.43
CA GLU A 32 14.22 3.82 11.28
C GLU A 32 13.97 2.38 11.77
N ILE A 33 12.77 1.85 11.53
CA ILE A 33 12.38 0.48 11.90
C ILE A 33 12.72 -0.48 10.75
N PHE A 34 12.41 -0.07 9.51
CA PHE A 34 12.71 -0.84 8.31
C PHE A 34 14.11 -0.52 7.77
N LYS A 35 15.13 -1.18 8.33
CA LYS A 35 16.53 -1.00 7.89
C LYS A 35 16.76 -1.64 6.52
N ASN A 36 17.07 -0.83 5.50
CA ASN A 36 17.34 -1.30 4.13
C ASN A 36 18.83 -1.68 3.93
N ASN A 37 19.38 -2.46 4.86
CA ASN A 37 20.82 -2.76 4.93
C ASN A 37 21.18 -4.11 4.26
N GLY A 38 20.26 -4.72 3.53
CA GLY A 38 20.50 -5.96 2.79
C GLY A 38 21.33 -5.73 1.53
N PRO A 39 22.08 -6.74 1.04
CA PRO A 39 22.74 -6.66 -0.25
C PRO A 39 21.71 -6.33 -1.34
N ILE A 40 21.93 -5.22 -2.04
CA ILE A 40 21.05 -4.59 -3.05
C ILE A 40 20.61 -5.56 -4.18
N LYS A 41 21.26 -6.72 -4.29
CA LYS A 41 21.01 -7.75 -5.31
C LYS A 41 19.94 -8.78 -4.95
N GLU A 42 19.56 -8.88 -3.69
CA GLU A 42 18.53 -9.82 -3.24
C GLU A 42 17.52 -9.07 -2.39
N ALA A 43 16.83 -8.11 -3.02
CA ALA A 43 15.48 -7.82 -2.60
C ALA A 43 14.73 -9.14 -2.73
N THR A 44 14.59 -9.85 -1.61
CA THR A 44 13.59 -10.90 -1.42
C THR A 44 12.25 -10.21 -1.61
N LEU A 45 11.92 -9.98 -2.88
CA LEU A 45 10.66 -9.53 -3.42
C LEU A 45 9.73 -10.70 -3.21
N VAL A 46 9.36 -10.89 -1.94
CA VAL A 46 8.26 -11.76 -1.58
C VAL A 46 7.09 -11.28 -2.44
N PRO A 47 6.32 -12.19 -3.09
CA PRO A 47 5.16 -11.85 -3.93
C PRO A 47 4.08 -10.98 -3.26
N ILE A 48 4.27 -10.64 -1.99
CA ILE A 48 3.47 -9.77 -1.13
C ILE A 48 3.75 -8.28 -1.41
N VAL A 49 4.98 -7.92 -1.76
CA VAL A 49 5.36 -6.50 -1.97
C VAL A 49 4.79 -6.00 -3.30
N PHE A 50 4.65 -6.86 -4.31
CA PHE A 50 4.18 -6.49 -5.64
C PHE A 50 2.70 -6.04 -5.66
N PRO A 51 1.75 -6.73 -4.97
CA PRO A 51 0.40 -6.21 -4.74
C PRO A 51 0.33 -4.97 -3.86
N LEU A 52 1.26 -4.81 -2.90
CA LEU A 52 1.28 -3.67 -1.97
C LEU A 52 1.86 -2.39 -2.61
N ILE A 53 2.92 -2.50 -3.43
CA ILE A 53 3.53 -1.39 -4.19
C ILE A 53 2.59 -0.91 -5.28
N ALA A 54 1.99 -1.82 -6.06
CA ALA A 54 0.95 -1.46 -7.02
C ALA A 54 -0.35 -1.05 -6.30
N GLY A 55 -0.53 -1.46 -5.04
CA GLY A 55 -1.71 -1.26 -4.21
C GLY A 55 -2.81 -2.29 -4.50
N ALA A 56 -3.40 -2.86 -3.44
CA ALA A 56 -4.56 -3.75 -3.56
C ALA A 56 -5.72 -3.08 -4.32
N GLY A 57 -5.88 -1.76 -4.16
CA GLY A 57 -6.87 -0.96 -4.88
C GLY A 57 -6.68 -0.97 -6.40
N SER A 58 -5.43 -0.90 -6.89
CA SER A 58 -5.15 -0.94 -8.32
C SER A 58 -5.43 -2.33 -8.90
N PHE A 59 -5.13 -3.39 -8.15
CA PHE A 59 -5.44 -4.76 -8.56
C PHE A 59 -6.95 -5.00 -8.65
N THR A 60 -7.70 -4.59 -7.62
CA THR A 60 -9.18 -4.66 -7.63
C THR A 60 -9.78 -3.82 -8.75
N THR A 61 -9.24 -2.63 -9.01
CA THR A 61 -9.71 -1.75 -10.09
C THR A 61 -9.47 -2.41 -11.45
N LEU A 62 -8.30 -2.98 -11.69
CA LEU A 62 -8.02 -3.70 -12.94
C LEU A 62 -8.93 -4.93 -13.11
N LEU A 63 -9.17 -5.70 -12.04
CA LEU A 63 -10.06 -6.86 -12.09
C LEU A 63 -11.52 -6.44 -12.37
N SER A 64 -11.97 -5.36 -11.74
CA SER A 64 -13.31 -4.79 -11.95
C SER A 64 -13.47 -4.28 -13.38
N LEU A 65 -12.50 -3.52 -13.89
CA LEU A 65 -12.51 -3.03 -15.27
C LEU A 65 -12.46 -4.17 -16.29
N ARG A 66 -11.71 -5.24 -16.02
CA ARG A 66 -11.66 -6.43 -16.89
C ARG A 66 -12.99 -7.17 -16.99
N ALA A 67 -13.86 -7.06 -15.99
CA ALA A 67 -15.18 -7.67 -16.01
C ALA A 67 -16.19 -6.89 -16.88
N GLU A 68 -15.94 -5.61 -17.13
CA GLU A 68 -16.90 -4.70 -17.78
C GLU A 68 -16.41 -4.18 -19.15
N TYR A 69 -15.09 -4.09 -19.36
CA TYR A 69 -14.49 -3.49 -20.55
C TYR A 69 -13.61 -4.47 -21.35
N LEU A 70 -13.52 -4.21 -22.66
CA LEU A 70 -12.61 -4.92 -23.55
C LEU A 70 -11.14 -4.70 -23.13
N PRO A 71 -10.28 -5.74 -23.22
CA PRO A 71 -8.88 -5.66 -22.81
C PRO A 71 -8.09 -4.51 -23.44
N VAL A 72 -8.42 -4.14 -24.69
CA VAL A 72 -7.75 -3.06 -25.44
C VAL A 72 -7.97 -1.70 -24.76
N ASN A 73 -9.19 -1.38 -24.33
CA ASN A 73 -9.49 -0.10 -23.68
C ASN A 73 -8.77 0.01 -22.33
N ILE A 74 -8.67 -1.09 -21.60
CA ILE A 74 -7.95 -1.15 -20.31
C ILE A 74 -6.46 -0.94 -20.53
N LEU A 75 -5.87 -1.57 -21.56
CA LEU A 75 -4.45 -1.37 -21.88
C LEU A 75 -4.14 0.09 -22.22
N ILE A 76 -4.98 0.71 -23.03
CA ILE A 76 -4.81 2.13 -23.41
C ILE A 76 -4.97 3.03 -22.19
N GLY A 77 -6.02 2.81 -21.37
CA GLY A 77 -6.25 3.58 -20.15
C GLY A 77 -5.12 3.44 -19.13
N LEU A 78 -4.62 2.21 -18.93
CA LEU A 78 -3.46 1.94 -18.09
C LEU A 78 -2.19 2.62 -18.63
N GLY A 79 -1.97 2.57 -19.94
CA GLY A 79 -0.84 3.25 -20.59
C GLY A 79 -0.87 4.76 -20.41
N LEU A 80 -2.05 5.39 -20.56
CA LEU A 80 -2.24 6.81 -20.30
C LEU A 80 -2.05 7.15 -18.82
N ASN A 81 -2.55 6.32 -17.90
CA ASN A 81 -2.33 6.51 -16.47
C ASN A 81 -0.83 6.43 -16.12
N MET A 82 -0.11 5.45 -16.67
CA MET A 82 1.34 5.33 -16.49
C MET A 82 2.09 6.55 -17.04
N LEU A 83 1.70 7.06 -18.21
CA LEU A 83 2.28 8.28 -18.77
C LEU A 83 2.01 9.49 -17.86
N PHE A 84 0.80 9.62 -17.33
CA PHE A 84 0.45 10.69 -16.40
C PHE A 84 1.25 10.61 -15.10
N VAL A 85 1.33 9.41 -14.49
CA VAL A 85 2.14 9.17 -13.29
C VAL A 85 3.61 9.49 -13.57
N PHE A 86 4.15 9.11 -14.72
CA PHE A 86 5.51 9.45 -15.13
C PHE A 86 5.74 10.97 -15.18
N VAL A 87 4.82 11.73 -15.79
CA VAL A 87 4.89 13.20 -15.81
C VAL A 87 4.86 13.79 -14.40
N VAL A 88 4.01 13.28 -13.52
CA VAL A 88 3.94 13.70 -12.12
C VAL A 88 5.26 13.40 -11.39
N LEU A 89 5.84 12.22 -11.59
CA LEU A 89 7.12 11.84 -10.99
C LEU A 89 8.26 12.77 -11.46
N CYS A 90 8.33 13.09 -12.75
CA CYS A 90 9.30 14.07 -13.25
C CYS A 90 9.06 15.48 -12.68
N ALA A 91 7.81 15.84 -12.38
CA ALA A 91 7.50 17.11 -11.73
C ALA A 91 7.92 17.14 -10.25
N THR A 92 7.93 15.98 -9.56
CA THR A 92 8.36 15.86 -8.16
C THR A 92 9.82 16.31 -7.96
N GLU A 93 10.73 15.97 -8.87
CA GLU A 93 12.15 16.41 -8.80
C GLU A 93 12.27 17.94 -8.82
N LYS A 94 11.40 18.62 -9.57
CA LYS A 94 11.33 20.09 -9.57
C LYS A 94 10.66 20.64 -8.32
N MET A 95 9.67 19.93 -7.78
CA MET A 95 8.97 20.32 -6.55
C MET A 95 9.88 20.26 -5.32
N GLU A 96 10.90 19.39 -5.30
CA GLU A 96 11.86 19.33 -4.20
C GLU A 96 12.62 20.66 -4.00
N GLN A 97 12.84 21.42 -5.09
CA GLN A 97 13.47 22.74 -5.01
C GLN A 97 12.52 23.85 -4.53
N LEU A 98 11.22 23.67 -4.73
CA LEU A 98 10.19 24.64 -4.35
C LEU A 98 9.73 24.46 -2.90
N ILE A 99 9.66 23.21 -2.44
CA ILE A 99 9.19 22.86 -1.10
C ILE A 99 10.36 22.86 -0.12
N SER A 100 10.32 23.77 0.86
CA SER A 100 11.33 23.81 1.91
C SER A 100 11.37 22.50 2.71
N LYS A 101 12.57 22.06 3.11
CA LYS A 101 12.80 20.86 3.93
C LYS A 101 11.92 20.83 5.20
N SER A 102 11.61 21.99 5.77
CA SER A 102 10.72 22.11 6.93
C SER A 102 9.28 21.70 6.61
N MET A 103 8.76 22.08 5.44
CA MET A 103 7.42 21.69 4.99
C MET A 103 7.36 20.18 4.74
N ILE A 104 8.37 19.60 4.09
CA ILE A 104 8.46 18.15 3.87
C ILE A 104 8.48 17.41 5.21
N TYR A 105 9.23 17.91 6.19
CA TYR A 105 9.29 17.35 7.53
C TYR A 105 7.93 17.37 8.26
N LEU A 106 7.24 18.52 8.24
CA LEU A 106 5.91 18.65 8.83
C LEU A 106 4.89 17.75 8.12
N LEU A 107 4.92 17.72 6.79
CA LEU A 107 4.04 16.89 5.99
C LEU A 107 4.28 15.40 6.26
N ARG A 108 5.53 14.98 6.44
CA ARG A 108 5.90 13.62 6.87
C ARG A 108 5.24 13.28 8.21
N LYS A 109 5.36 14.13 9.24
CA LYS A 109 4.72 13.85 10.54
C LYS A 109 3.19 13.83 10.43
N PHE A 110 2.62 14.73 9.65
CA PHE A 110 1.19 14.77 9.42
C PHE A 110 0.67 13.49 8.73
N PHE A 111 1.35 13.03 7.69
CA PHE A 111 1.04 11.74 7.06
C PHE A 111 1.24 10.56 8.00
N GLY A 112 2.25 10.59 8.87
CA GLY A 112 2.40 9.59 9.93
C GLY A 112 1.14 9.47 10.81
N ILE A 113 0.57 10.59 11.24
CA ILE A 113 -0.68 10.61 12.03
C ILE A 113 -1.86 10.05 11.23
N ILE A 114 -1.98 10.41 9.95
CA ILE A 114 -3.03 9.88 9.07
C ILE A 114 -2.88 8.37 8.88
N LEU A 115 -1.67 7.88 8.60
CA LEU A 115 -1.38 6.47 8.41
C LEU A 115 -1.64 5.67 9.70
N LEU A 116 -1.35 6.24 10.86
CA LEU A 116 -1.69 5.63 12.15
C LEU A 116 -3.20 5.44 12.29
N ALA A 117 -3.99 6.46 11.96
CA ALA A 117 -5.45 6.39 12.00
C ALA A 117 -6.00 5.34 10.99
N ILE A 118 -5.46 5.32 9.77
CA ILE A 118 -5.83 4.33 8.74
C ILE A 118 -5.48 2.92 9.22
N SER A 119 -4.31 2.73 9.81
CA SER A 119 -3.86 1.46 10.37
C SER A 119 -4.82 0.94 11.43
N VAL A 120 -5.19 1.78 12.41
CA VAL A 120 -6.14 1.39 13.47
C VAL A 120 -7.50 1.02 12.87
N ARG A 121 -7.99 1.78 11.87
CA ARG A 121 -9.22 1.46 11.16
C ARG A 121 -9.13 0.13 10.41
N LEU A 122 -8.02 -0.13 9.71
CA LEU A 122 -7.84 -1.36 8.94
C LEU A 122 -7.72 -2.57 9.88
N PHE A 123 -6.99 -2.43 11.00
CA PHE A 123 -6.86 -3.46 12.01
C PHE A 123 -8.22 -3.82 12.62
N THR A 124 -8.96 -2.83 13.11
CA THR A 124 -10.27 -3.05 13.77
C THR A 124 -11.33 -3.62 12.83
N SER A 125 -11.42 -3.11 11.60
CA SER A 125 -12.41 -3.58 10.61
C SER A 125 -12.16 -5.02 10.16
N ASN A 126 -10.90 -5.41 9.92
CA ASN A 126 -10.58 -6.76 9.50
C ASN A 126 -10.54 -7.75 10.67
N LEU A 127 -10.15 -7.32 11.87
CA LEU A 127 -10.19 -8.16 13.06
C LEU A 127 -11.63 -8.51 13.46
N HIS A 128 -12.55 -7.54 13.42
CA HIS A 128 -13.98 -7.79 13.66
C HIS A 128 -14.55 -8.79 12.65
N ALA A 129 -14.20 -8.66 11.37
CA ALA A 129 -14.66 -9.58 10.33
C ALA A 129 -14.12 -11.01 10.53
N LEU A 130 -12.87 -11.14 10.97
CA LEU A 130 -12.25 -12.42 11.28
C LEU A 130 -12.89 -13.08 12.50
N LEU A 131 -13.12 -12.32 13.59
CA LEU A 131 -13.81 -12.81 14.79
C LEU A 131 -15.27 -13.23 14.49
N ALA A 132 -16.04 -12.43 13.76
CA ALA A 132 -17.40 -12.78 13.38
C ALA A 132 -17.46 -14.05 12.52
N GLY A 133 -16.48 -14.25 11.62
CA GLY A 133 -16.37 -15.48 10.83
C GLY A 133 -16.08 -16.73 11.68
N MET A 134 -15.37 -16.59 12.80
CA MET A 134 -15.12 -17.69 13.74
C MET A 134 -16.38 -18.09 14.53
N GLU A 135 -17.28 -17.15 14.85
CA GLU A 135 -18.52 -17.42 15.59
C GLU A 135 -19.57 -18.16 14.75
N THR A 136 -19.60 -17.94 13.43
CA THR A 136 -20.54 -18.62 12.51
C THR A 136 -20.10 -20.03 12.09
N GLY A 137 -18.94 -20.50 12.56
CA GLY A 137 -18.35 -21.80 12.20
C GLY A 137 -18.57 -22.93 13.21
N MET A 138 -19.44 -22.75 14.22
CA MET A 138 -19.86 -23.78 15.18
C MET A 138 -21.28 -24.27 14.93
#